data_AF-A0A9E5E071-F1
#
_entry.id   AF-A0A9E5E071-F1
#
_cell.length_a   1.000
_cell.length_b   1.000
_cell.length_c   1.000
_cell.angle_alpha   90.00
_cell.angle_beta   90.00
_cell.angle_gamma   90.00
#
_symmetry.space_group_name_H-M   'P 1'
#
loop_
_entity.id
_entity.type
_entity.pdbx_description
1 polymer ?
#
loop_
_entity_poly.entity_id
_entity_poly.type
_entity_poly.pdbx_seq_one_letter_code
_entity_poly.pdbx_strand_id
1 'polypeptide(L)'
;MMKLPCMISLLLIIANVALAQTNQLPDKITIDGVTYENVRWGKPSLQSVEVIHKSGVASIPLSKLPEELQVKFGYDPQKVSQSIAAERAGQVERQKIAEKTAEVAKRKAEEDRMAEATRRAKQTEEETKNTLAARYADAMAFIQMAGSNLDSCKGDDRSVMKALIQTAEEFTAAYKTGDIQKAEVALKKMDEALNTVHETKPVYGYRYNEFLHDEVTVPVIFNMYSNNTGFYLQVGDGDFSTISPLEIKTIEDLAAGLQKSIEWTGQCIKQKLNTRKEVGNWGSISLEFVSEENGQHCYTWLKAKGPFGRDRLIEESTVKLTMLNVQCLLTRISHADKIVEKRIRVEGDSQKLK
;
A
#
# COMPACT_ATOMS: atom_id res chain seq x y z
N MET A 1 44.26 -1.27 -84.08
CA MET A 1 45.50 -0.47 -84.09
C MET A 1 45.34 0.68 -85.09
N MET A 2 45.33 1.91 -84.58
CA MET A 2 45.99 3.12 -85.13
C MET A 2 45.93 3.41 -86.65
N LYS A 3 45.19 4.47 -87.07
CA LYS A 3 45.70 5.82 -87.46
C LYS A 3 44.77 6.56 -88.45
N LEU A 4 44.53 7.83 -88.14
CA LEU A 4 44.24 9.03 -88.98
C LEU A 4 44.83 8.97 -90.42
N PRO A 5 44.38 9.78 -91.43
CA PRO A 5 44.20 11.24 -91.29
C PRO A 5 43.21 12.01 -92.22
N CYS A 6 43.10 13.31 -91.93
CA CYS A 6 43.02 14.49 -92.82
C CYS A 6 41.89 14.62 -93.86
N MET A 7 41.03 15.65 -93.71
CA MET A 7 41.06 16.96 -94.44
C MET A 7 40.73 16.83 -95.94
N ILE A 8 39.71 17.50 -96.51
CA ILE A 8 39.62 18.93 -96.86
C ILE A 8 38.14 19.17 -97.26
N SER A 9 37.37 20.00 -96.55
CA SER A 9 37.08 21.43 -96.83
C SER A 9 36.34 21.70 -98.16
N LEU A 10 35.11 22.24 -98.12
CA LEU A 10 34.75 23.61 -98.57
C LEU A 10 33.23 23.81 -98.83
N LEU A 11 32.67 24.76 -98.05
CA LEU A 11 31.49 25.64 -98.21
C LEU A 11 30.37 25.39 -99.25
N LEU A 12 29.11 25.53 -98.79
CA LEU A 12 28.15 26.51 -99.36
C LEU A 12 26.98 26.84 -98.40
N ILE A 13 26.73 28.14 -98.25
CA ILE A 13 25.81 28.82 -97.33
C ILE A 13 24.42 28.95 -97.97
N ILE A 14 23.33 28.65 -97.26
CA ILE A 14 22.04 29.38 -97.37
C ILE A 14 21.36 29.43 -95.99
N ALA A 15 21.01 30.64 -95.57
CA ALA A 15 20.35 30.98 -94.32
C ALA A 15 18.90 30.49 -94.24
N ASN A 16 18.48 30.00 -93.06
CA ASN A 16 17.07 29.97 -92.68
C ASN A 16 16.92 30.26 -91.18
N VAL A 17 16.37 31.44 -90.93
CA VAL A 17 15.40 31.83 -89.89
C VAL A 17 15.58 31.22 -88.50
N ALA A 18 15.96 32.11 -87.58
CA ALA A 18 15.85 31.94 -86.14
C ALA A 18 14.40 31.63 -85.71
N LEU A 19 14.19 30.42 -85.20
CA LEU A 19 13.26 30.12 -84.13
C LEU A 19 14.04 29.31 -83.09
N ALA A 20 14.87 30.01 -82.32
CA ALA A 20 15.31 29.49 -81.04
C ALA A 20 14.07 29.44 -80.13
N GLN A 21 13.36 28.31 -80.12
CA GLN A 21 12.56 27.96 -78.96
C GLN A 21 13.56 27.77 -77.82
N THR A 22 13.77 28.81 -77.04
CA THR A 22 14.50 28.73 -75.79
C THR A 22 13.73 27.74 -74.92
N ASN A 23 14.28 26.54 -74.75
CA ASN A 23 13.70 25.49 -73.93
C ASN A 23 13.73 25.82 -72.42
N GLN A 24 13.85 27.11 -72.07
CA GLN A 24 13.91 27.59 -70.70
C GLN A 24 12.49 27.69 -70.14
N LEU A 25 12.28 27.08 -68.98
CA LEU A 25 11.04 27.26 -68.22
C LEU A 25 10.96 28.72 -67.75
N PRO A 26 9.74 29.30 -67.68
CA PRO A 26 9.59 30.69 -67.29
C PRO A 26 10.07 30.92 -65.85
N ASP A 27 10.76 32.03 -65.63
CA ASP A 27 11.26 32.51 -64.34
C ASP A 27 10.19 33.29 -63.54
N LYS A 28 9.04 33.57 -64.17
CA LYS A 28 7.85 34.18 -63.58
C LYS A 28 6.58 33.47 -64.07
N ILE A 29 5.69 33.09 -63.16
CA ILE A 29 4.42 32.44 -63.50
C ILE A 29 3.29 32.94 -62.60
N THR A 30 2.09 33.14 -63.17
CA THR A 30 0.88 33.49 -62.42
C THR A 30 -0.09 32.31 -62.46
N ILE A 31 -0.55 31.85 -61.29
CA ILE A 31 -1.49 30.73 -61.16
C ILE A 31 -2.57 31.12 -60.16
N ASP A 32 -3.84 31.01 -60.56
CA ASP A 32 -5.00 31.38 -59.74
C ASP A 32 -4.89 32.78 -59.09
N GLY A 33 -4.29 33.74 -59.80
CA GLY A 33 -4.10 35.11 -59.32
C GLY A 33 -2.89 35.34 -58.39
N VAL A 34 -2.07 34.30 -58.12
CA VAL A 34 -0.81 34.41 -57.37
C VAL A 34 0.36 34.40 -58.35
N THR A 35 1.20 35.42 -58.28
CA THR A 35 2.40 35.55 -59.12
C THR A 35 3.65 35.11 -58.37
N TYR A 36 4.36 34.13 -58.92
CA TYR A 36 5.64 33.65 -58.44
C TYR A 36 6.76 34.25 -59.30
N GLU A 37 7.78 34.82 -58.68
CA GLU A 37 8.92 35.46 -59.34
C GLU A 37 10.25 34.81 -58.92
N ASN A 38 11.23 34.80 -59.83
CA ASN A 38 12.50 34.09 -59.68
C ASN A 38 12.32 32.59 -59.45
N VAL A 39 11.38 32.00 -60.19
CA VAL A 39 10.99 30.59 -60.07
C VAL A 39 12.12 29.68 -60.51
N ARG A 40 12.53 28.79 -59.62
CA ARG A 40 13.31 27.59 -59.96
C ARG A 40 12.39 26.38 -59.86
N TRP A 41 12.26 25.66 -60.96
CA TRP A 41 11.42 24.47 -61.05
C TRP A 41 12.14 23.26 -60.46
N GLY A 42 11.48 22.60 -59.51
CA GLY A 42 11.88 21.32 -58.96
C GLY A 42 11.49 20.16 -59.87
N LYS A 43 11.71 18.93 -59.38
CA LYS A 43 11.37 17.73 -60.14
C LYS A 43 9.84 17.57 -60.17
N PRO A 44 9.21 17.45 -61.36
CA PRO A 44 7.77 17.19 -61.44
C PRO A 44 7.43 15.80 -60.90
N SER A 45 6.32 15.72 -60.17
CA SER A 45 5.66 14.47 -59.79
C SER A 45 4.47 14.20 -60.72
N LEU A 46 3.76 13.09 -60.51
CA LEU A 46 2.54 12.78 -61.26
C LEU A 46 1.44 13.83 -61.09
N GLN A 47 1.41 14.58 -59.98
CA GLN A 47 0.27 15.45 -59.63
C GLN A 47 0.65 16.93 -59.52
N SER A 48 1.89 17.24 -59.18
CA SER A 48 2.37 18.61 -58.97
C SER A 48 3.83 18.78 -59.34
N VAL A 49 4.26 20.02 -59.50
CA VAL A 49 5.66 20.40 -59.61
C VAL A 49 5.99 21.36 -58.47
N GLU A 50 7.14 21.15 -57.85
CA GLU A 50 7.66 22.07 -56.83
C GLU A 50 8.26 23.29 -57.51
N VAL A 51 7.95 24.46 -56.98
CA VAL A 51 8.47 25.74 -57.41
C VAL A 51 9.14 26.40 -56.22
N ILE A 52 10.44 26.66 -56.34
CA ILE A 52 11.23 27.39 -55.36
C ILE A 52 11.26 28.86 -55.79
N HIS A 53 10.76 29.75 -54.94
CA HIS A 53 10.68 31.19 -55.18
C HIS A 53 11.15 31.98 -53.95
N LYS A 54 11.23 33.30 -54.04
CA LYS A 54 11.82 34.17 -53.01
C LYS A 54 11.22 33.99 -51.59
N SER A 55 9.93 33.63 -51.49
CA SER A 55 9.22 33.48 -50.22
C SER A 55 9.10 32.03 -49.73
N GLY A 56 9.64 31.04 -50.45
CA GLY A 56 9.64 29.65 -50.01
C GLY A 56 9.51 28.64 -51.16
N VAL A 57 9.10 27.43 -50.80
CA VAL A 57 8.80 26.34 -51.74
C VAL A 57 7.28 26.18 -51.82
N ALA A 58 6.72 26.23 -53.03
CA ALA A 58 5.31 25.98 -53.30
C ALA A 58 5.16 24.73 -54.16
N SER A 59 4.21 23.84 -53.81
CA SER A 59 3.84 22.70 -54.66
C SER A 59 2.63 23.07 -55.49
N ILE A 60 2.81 23.14 -56.80
CA ILE A 60 1.80 23.64 -57.74
C ILE A 60 1.19 22.44 -58.48
N PRO A 61 -0.14 22.20 -58.39
CA PRO A 61 -0.80 21.14 -59.13
C PRO A 61 -0.58 21.31 -60.64
N LEU A 62 -0.19 20.23 -61.32
CA LEU A 62 0.03 20.27 -62.77
C LEU A 62 -1.25 20.67 -63.52
N SER A 63 -2.43 20.31 -63.01
CA SER A 63 -3.74 20.69 -63.56
C SER A 63 -4.02 22.19 -63.58
N LYS A 64 -3.28 22.98 -62.79
CA LYS A 64 -3.43 24.44 -62.67
C LYS A 64 -2.36 25.21 -63.46
N LEU A 65 -1.41 24.51 -64.08
CA LEU A 65 -0.43 25.15 -64.94
C LEU A 65 -1.05 25.55 -66.29
N PRO A 66 -0.48 26.54 -66.99
CA PRO A 66 -0.79 26.79 -68.40
C PRO A 66 -0.58 25.53 -69.26
N GLU A 67 -1.39 25.33 -70.30
CA GLU A 67 -1.37 24.12 -71.15
C GLU A 67 0.03 23.79 -71.69
N GLU A 68 0.79 24.80 -72.10
CA GLU A 68 2.16 24.63 -72.59
C GLU A 68 3.08 23.97 -71.55
N LEU A 69 2.91 24.33 -70.27
CA LEU A 69 3.66 23.75 -69.16
C LEU A 69 3.10 22.39 -68.74
N GLN A 70 1.78 22.17 -68.84
CA GLN A 70 1.18 20.85 -68.62
C GLN A 70 1.79 19.81 -69.57
N VAL A 71 1.90 20.14 -70.86
CA VAL A 71 2.53 19.27 -71.88
C VAL A 71 4.02 19.08 -71.59
N LYS A 72 4.74 20.15 -71.26
CA LYS A 72 6.19 20.10 -70.96
C LYS A 72 6.52 19.26 -69.71
N PHE A 73 5.62 19.22 -68.73
CA PHE A 73 5.74 18.37 -67.53
C PHE A 73 5.07 16.99 -67.66
N GLY A 74 4.51 16.66 -68.83
CA GLY A 74 3.92 15.34 -69.09
C GLY A 74 2.65 15.05 -68.31
N TYR A 75 1.84 16.08 -68.02
CA TYR A 75 0.58 15.94 -67.31
C TYR A 75 -0.41 15.08 -68.11
N ASP A 76 -0.91 14.02 -67.47
CA ASP A 76 -1.91 13.12 -68.02
C ASP A 76 -3.07 13.00 -67.01
N PRO A 77 -4.23 13.64 -67.29
CA PRO A 77 -5.35 13.67 -66.35
C PRO A 77 -5.91 12.27 -66.02
N GLN A 78 -5.76 11.30 -66.93
CA GLN A 78 -6.16 9.92 -66.64
C GLN A 78 -5.20 9.23 -65.68
N LYS A 79 -3.88 9.42 -65.83
CA LYS A 79 -2.89 8.87 -64.88
C LYS A 79 -2.99 9.51 -63.49
N VAL A 80 -3.27 10.80 -63.42
CA VAL A 80 -3.47 11.52 -62.15
C VAL A 80 -4.69 11.00 -61.40
N SER A 81 -5.82 10.85 -62.09
CA SER A 81 -7.04 10.32 -61.47
C SER A 81 -6.89 8.86 -61.00
N GLN A 82 -6.17 8.02 -61.74
CA GLN A 82 -5.84 6.64 -61.33
C GLN A 82 -4.91 6.61 -60.11
N SER A 83 -3.90 7.48 -60.05
CA SER A 83 -3.00 7.60 -58.89
C SER A 83 -3.74 8.03 -57.63
N ILE A 84 -4.62 9.03 -57.72
CA ILE A 84 -5.45 9.50 -56.59
C ILE A 84 -6.42 8.40 -56.13
N ALA A 85 -7.04 7.67 -57.08
CA ALA A 85 -7.93 6.55 -56.75
C ALA A 85 -7.17 5.41 -56.04
N ALA A 86 -5.96 5.07 -56.50
CA ALA A 86 -5.10 4.06 -55.89
C ALA A 86 -4.63 4.48 -54.48
N GLU A 87 -4.26 5.75 -54.27
CA GLU A 87 -3.88 6.28 -52.95
C GLU A 87 -5.03 6.25 -51.96
N ARG A 88 -6.24 6.66 -52.37
CA ARG A 88 -7.45 6.58 -51.54
C ARG A 88 -7.81 5.14 -51.19
N ALA A 89 -7.74 4.21 -52.15
CA ALA A 89 -7.97 2.80 -51.89
C ALA A 89 -6.94 2.24 -50.88
N GLY A 90 -5.66 2.61 -51.01
CA GLY A 90 -4.61 2.24 -50.07
C GLY A 90 -4.80 2.85 -48.67
N GLN A 91 -5.32 4.08 -48.56
CA GLN A 91 -5.65 4.70 -47.27
C GLN A 91 -6.82 4.00 -46.57
N VAL A 92 -7.89 3.68 -47.31
CA VAL A 92 -9.04 2.94 -46.77
C VAL A 92 -8.63 1.56 -46.26
N GLU A 93 -7.78 0.85 -47.01
CA GLU A 93 -7.30 -0.46 -46.57
C GLU A 93 -6.41 -0.35 -45.31
N ARG A 94 -5.51 0.65 -45.27
CA ARG A 94 -4.71 0.92 -44.06
C ARG A 94 -5.57 1.27 -42.85
N GLN A 95 -6.64 2.04 -43.03
CA GLN A 95 -7.59 2.35 -41.95
C GLN A 95 -8.31 1.09 -41.45
N LYS A 96 -8.82 0.24 -42.35
CA LYS A 96 -9.45 -1.03 -41.98
C LYS A 96 -8.51 -1.96 -41.23
N ILE A 97 -7.24 -2.03 -41.66
CA ILE A 97 -6.22 -2.83 -40.97
C ILE A 97 -5.96 -2.24 -39.58
N ALA A 98 -5.77 -0.92 -39.47
CA ALA A 98 -5.53 -0.25 -38.19
C ALA A 98 -6.71 -0.42 -37.22
N GLU A 99 -7.95 -0.31 -37.69
CA GLU A 99 -9.16 -0.55 -36.90
C GLU A 99 -9.23 -1.99 -36.39
N LYS A 100 -9.02 -2.98 -37.27
CA LYS A 100 -8.97 -4.39 -36.87
C LYS A 100 -7.88 -4.68 -35.86
N THR A 101 -6.67 -4.13 -36.07
CA THR A 101 -5.56 -4.28 -35.12
C THR A 101 -5.87 -3.63 -33.77
N ALA A 102 -6.51 -2.45 -33.76
CA ALA A 102 -6.92 -1.78 -32.53
C ALA A 102 -8.02 -2.56 -31.79
N GLU A 103 -8.98 -3.16 -32.50
CA GLU A 103 -10.01 -4.01 -31.88
C GLU A 103 -9.39 -5.26 -31.25
N VAL A 104 -8.49 -5.95 -31.96
CA VAL A 104 -7.76 -7.11 -31.44
C VAL A 104 -6.94 -6.75 -30.21
N ALA A 105 -6.24 -5.61 -30.24
CA ALA A 105 -5.47 -5.12 -29.10
C ALA A 105 -6.36 -4.81 -27.88
N LYS A 106 -7.53 -4.21 -28.09
CA LYS A 106 -8.52 -3.94 -27.02
C LYS A 106 -9.06 -5.22 -26.41
N ARG A 107 -9.43 -6.22 -27.22
CA ARG A 107 -9.90 -7.52 -26.73
C ARG A 107 -8.84 -8.21 -25.90
N LYS A 108 -7.61 -8.27 -26.39
CA LYS A 108 -6.48 -8.85 -25.65
C LYS A 108 -6.23 -8.14 -24.32
N ALA A 109 -6.24 -6.80 -24.32
CA ALA A 109 -6.06 -6.03 -23.10
C ALA A 109 -7.19 -6.30 -22.07
N GLU A 110 -8.43 -6.47 -22.52
CA GLU A 110 -9.55 -6.79 -21.64
C GLU A 110 -9.46 -8.23 -21.10
N GLU A 111 -9.08 -9.19 -21.94
CA GLU A 111 -8.79 -10.57 -21.51
C GLU A 111 -7.67 -10.61 -20.47
N ASP A 112 -6.57 -9.89 -20.70
CA ASP A 112 -5.45 -9.79 -19.77
C ASP A 112 -5.89 -9.14 -18.44
N ARG A 113 -6.73 -8.09 -18.48
CA ARG A 113 -7.30 -7.45 -17.27
C ARG A 113 -8.21 -8.40 -16.49
N MET A 114 -9.08 -9.14 -17.17
CA MET A 114 -9.98 -10.12 -16.53
C MET A 114 -9.20 -11.30 -15.94
N ALA A 115 -8.17 -11.78 -16.64
CA ALA A 115 -7.27 -12.82 -16.14
C ALA A 115 -6.50 -12.34 -14.90
N GLU A 116 -5.99 -11.10 -14.92
CA GLU A 116 -5.31 -10.50 -13.78
C GLU A 116 -6.26 -10.29 -12.60
N ALA A 117 -7.47 -9.78 -12.83
CA ALA A 117 -8.49 -9.61 -11.79
C ALA A 117 -8.86 -10.95 -11.14
N THR A 118 -9.01 -12.01 -11.95
CA THR A 118 -9.26 -13.37 -11.46
C THR A 118 -8.09 -13.89 -10.63
N ARG A 119 -6.84 -13.67 -11.07
CA ARG A 119 -5.65 -14.09 -10.32
C ARG A 119 -5.56 -13.36 -8.98
N ARG A 120 -5.82 -12.05 -8.96
CA ARG A 120 -5.85 -11.25 -7.73
C ARG A 120 -6.94 -11.73 -6.78
N ALA A 121 -8.16 -11.98 -7.27
CA ALA A 121 -9.25 -12.49 -6.46
C ALA A 121 -8.91 -13.84 -5.80
N LYS A 122 -8.32 -14.78 -6.56
CA LYS A 122 -7.86 -16.07 -6.02
C LYS A 122 -6.75 -15.91 -4.99
N GLN A 123 -5.81 -15.00 -5.23
CA GLN A 123 -4.73 -14.72 -4.28
C GLN A 123 -5.29 -14.14 -2.98
N THR A 124 -6.20 -13.16 -3.05
CA THR A 124 -6.85 -12.59 -1.86
C THR A 124 -7.65 -13.65 -1.11
N GLU A 125 -8.38 -14.53 -1.80
CA GLU A 125 -9.11 -15.63 -1.16
C GLU A 125 -8.15 -16.57 -0.39
N GLU A 126 -7.01 -16.91 -1.00
CA GLU A 126 -6.00 -17.78 -0.38
C GLU A 126 -5.31 -17.08 0.80
N GLU A 127 -4.98 -15.80 0.69
CA GLU A 127 -4.45 -14.97 1.77
C GLU A 127 -5.43 -14.89 2.95
N THR A 128 -6.73 -14.71 2.67
CA THR A 128 -7.80 -14.75 3.68
C THR A 128 -7.84 -16.12 4.37
N LYS A 129 -7.83 -17.22 3.62
CA LYS A 129 -7.84 -18.58 4.20
C LYS A 129 -6.63 -18.82 5.10
N ASN A 130 -5.44 -18.43 4.65
CA ASN A 130 -4.21 -18.56 5.43
C ASN A 130 -4.26 -17.72 6.72
N THR A 131 -4.80 -16.50 6.64
CA THR A 131 -5.01 -15.64 7.81
C THR A 131 -5.98 -16.27 8.80
N LEU A 132 -7.13 -16.77 8.33
CA LEU A 132 -8.11 -17.43 9.18
C LEU A 132 -7.57 -18.71 9.82
N ALA A 133 -6.74 -19.48 9.10
CA ALA A 133 -6.09 -20.68 9.63
C ALA A 133 -5.16 -20.36 10.81
N ALA A 134 -4.36 -19.29 10.69
CA ALA A 134 -3.52 -18.81 11.79
C ALA A 134 -4.37 -18.38 12.99
N ARG A 135 -5.42 -17.57 12.75
CA ARG A 135 -6.32 -17.09 13.80
C ARG A 135 -7.11 -18.21 14.47
N TYR A 136 -7.44 -19.28 13.75
CA TYR A 136 -8.11 -20.46 14.31
C TYR A 136 -7.26 -21.14 15.39
N ALA A 137 -5.96 -21.29 15.17
CA ALA A 137 -5.05 -21.85 16.17
C ALA A 137 -5.01 -20.96 17.43
N ASP A 138 -4.92 -19.65 17.26
CA ASP A 138 -4.92 -18.67 18.36
C ASP A 138 -6.24 -18.72 19.16
N ALA A 139 -7.38 -18.75 18.47
CA ALA A 139 -8.69 -18.82 19.10
C ALA A 139 -8.90 -20.12 19.90
N MET A 140 -8.44 -21.25 19.36
CA MET A 140 -8.48 -22.53 20.10
C MET A 140 -7.62 -22.50 21.35
N ALA A 141 -6.40 -21.95 21.27
CA ALA A 141 -5.53 -21.77 22.42
C ALA A 141 -6.16 -20.83 23.46
N PHE A 142 -6.79 -19.74 22.99
CA PHE A 142 -7.51 -18.81 23.84
C PHE A 142 -8.70 -19.46 24.55
N ILE A 143 -9.56 -20.22 23.85
CA ILE A 143 -10.70 -20.93 24.46
C ILE A 143 -10.21 -21.87 25.56
N GLN A 144 -9.16 -22.65 25.28
CA GLN A 144 -8.59 -23.58 26.27
C GLN A 144 -8.05 -22.83 27.49
N MET A 145 -7.30 -21.75 27.26
CA MET A 145 -6.72 -20.91 28.31
C MET A 145 -7.80 -20.23 29.15
N ALA A 146 -8.70 -19.51 28.49
CA ALA A 146 -9.73 -18.72 29.14
C ALA A 146 -10.75 -19.61 29.86
N GLY A 147 -11.12 -20.76 29.28
CA GLY A 147 -11.99 -21.74 29.93
C GLY A 147 -11.39 -22.29 31.22
N SER A 148 -10.10 -22.66 31.21
CA SER A 148 -9.41 -23.18 32.40
C SER A 148 -9.26 -22.13 33.50
N ASN A 149 -9.14 -20.85 33.13
CA ASN A 149 -9.01 -19.74 34.07
C ASN A 149 -10.34 -19.05 34.42
N LEU A 150 -11.46 -19.50 33.85
CA LEU A 150 -12.73 -18.78 33.97
C LEU A 150 -13.22 -18.68 35.42
N ASP A 151 -12.97 -19.72 36.21
CA ASP A 151 -13.37 -19.77 37.62
C ASP A 151 -12.48 -18.91 38.52
N SER A 152 -11.27 -18.56 38.07
CA SER A 152 -10.40 -17.60 38.76
C SER A 152 -10.82 -16.13 38.53
N CYS A 153 -11.65 -15.87 37.53
CA CYS A 153 -12.17 -14.55 37.25
C CYS A 153 -13.38 -14.25 38.15
N LYS A 154 -13.41 -13.06 38.78
CA LYS A 154 -14.54 -12.61 39.61
C LYS A 154 -15.31 -11.46 38.92
N GLY A 155 -16.58 -11.29 39.27
CA GLY A 155 -17.42 -10.16 38.84
C GLY A 155 -17.42 -9.94 37.32
N ASP A 156 -17.20 -8.69 36.91
CA ASP A 156 -17.21 -8.27 35.50
C ASP A 156 -16.12 -8.95 34.66
N ASP A 157 -14.99 -9.35 35.25
CA ASP A 157 -13.95 -10.12 34.56
C ASP A 157 -14.50 -11.43 34.03
N ARG A 158 -15.30 -12.13 34.84
CA ARG A 158 -15.89 -13.41 34.44
C ARG A 158 -16.90 -13.23 33.32
N SER A 159 -17.75 -12.20 33.39
CA SER A 159 -18.76 -11.91 32.37
C SER A 159 -18.12 -11.56 31.02
N VAL A 160 -17.10 -10.70 31.05
CA VAL A 160 -16.29 -10.37 29.86
C VAL A 160 -15.61 -11.60 29.30
N MET A 161 -15.02 -12.43 30.17
CA MET A 161 -14.29 -13.61 29.72
C MET A 161 -15.23 -14.63 29.05
N LYS A 162 -16.44 -14.82 29.58
CA LYS A 162 -17.48 -15.64 28.94
C LYS A 162 -17.88 -15.13 27.56
N ALA A 163 -18.08 -13.81 27.42
CA ALA A 163 -18.43 -13.21 26.13
C ALA A 163 -17.33 -13.43 25.09
N LEU A 164 -16.06 -13.24 25.47
CA LEU A 164 -14.94 -13.49 24.58
C LEU A 164 -14.81 -14.97 24.20
N ILE A 165 -14.95 -15.89 25.17
CA ILE A 165 -14.96 -17.35 24.91
C ILE A 165 -16.06 -17.68 23.90
N GLN A 166 -17.28 -17.17 24.11
CA GLN A 166 -18.40 -17.41 23.21
C GLN A 166 -18.10 -16.93 21.78
N THR A 167 -17.55 -15.72 21.61
CA THR A 167 -17.19 -15.22 20.27
C THR A 167 -16.09 -16.05 19.59
N ALA A 168 -15.13 -16.55 20.37
CA ALA A 168 -14.09 -17.46 19.87
C ALA A 168 -14.67 -18.83 19.47
N GLU A 169 -15.63 -19.36 20.24
CA GLU A 169 -16.35 -20.58 19.91
C GLU A 169 -17.18 -20.43 18.62
N GLU A 170 -17.88 -19.30 18.45
CA GLU A 170 -18.60 -18.98 17.20
C GLU A 170 -17.66 -18.94 15.99
N PHE A 171 -16.50 -18.31 16.14
CA PHE A 171 -15.46 -18.27 15.11
C PHE A 171 -14.92 -19.66 14.76
N THR A 172 -14.51 -20.43 15.77
CA THR A 172 -13.95 -21.78 15.56
C THR A 172 -14.99 -22.73 14.96
N ALA A 173 -16.27 -22.61 15.33
CA ALA A 173 -17.36 -23.37 14.72
C ALA A 173 -17.54 -23.02 13.23
N ALA A 174 -17.59 -21.73 12.88
CA ALA A 174 -17.74 -21.28 11.51
C ALA A 174 -16.55 -21.70 10.62
N TYR A 175 -15.33 -21.60 11.14
CA TYR A 175 -14.12 -22.04 10.44
C TYR A 175 -14.14 -23.54 10.16
N LYS A 176 -14.52 -24.38 11.15
CA LYS A 176 -14.63 -25.84 10.97
C LYS A 176 -15.65 -26.26 9.92
N THR A 177 -16.73 -25.49 9.75
CA THR A 177 -17.75 -25.76 8.72
C THR A 177 -17.34 -25.27 7.33
N GLY A 178 -16.19 -24.59 7.18
CA GLY A 178 -15.74 -23.98 5.93
C GLY A 178 -16.51 -22.71 5.53
N ASP A 179 -17.28 -22.13 6.46
CA ASP A 179 -18.04 -20.90 6.21
C ASP A 179 -17.14 -19.69 6.46
N ILE A 180 -16.35 -19.35 5.45
CA ILE A 180 -15.33 -18.29 5.50
C ILE A 180 -15.95 -16.94 5.88
N GLN A 181 -17.10 -16.57 5.29
CA GLN A 181 -17.75 -15.29 5.57
C GLN A 181 -18.22 -15.21 7.03
N LYS A 182 -18.84 -16.28 7.55
CA LYS A 182 -19.25 -16.32 8.95
C LYS A 182 -18.05 -16.32 9.90
N ALA A 183 -16.96 -16.99 9.52
CA ALA A 183 -15.71 -16.96 10.29
C ALA A 183 -15.11 -15.56 10.35
N GLU A 184 -15.07 -14.82 9.23
CA GLU A 184 -14.61 -13.42 9.19
C GLU A 184 -15.47 -12.51 10.08
N VAL A 185 -16.80 -12.65 10.02
CA VAL A 185 -17.72 -11.86 10.85
C VAL A 185 -17.52 -12.17 12.34
N ALA A 186 -17.37 -13.45 12.70
CA ALA A 186 -17.14 -13.86 14.09
C ALA A 186 -15.77 -13.39 14.60
N LEU A 187 -14.72 -13.48 13.77
CA LEU A 187 -13.39 -12.97 14.11
C LEU A 187 -13.42 -11.46 14.35
N LYS A 188 -14.11 -10.70 13.48
CA LYS A 188 -14.28 -9.25 13.65
C LYS A 188 -14.97 -8.91 14.98
N LYS A 189 -16.04 -9.64 15.34
CA LYS A 189 -16.71 -9.47 16.64
C LYS A 189 -15.79 -9.78 17.81
N MET A 190 -14.97 -10.83 17.70
CA MET A 190 -13.98 -11.19 18.71
C MET A 190 -12.94 -10.07 18.89
N ASP A 191 -12.40 -9.55 17.78
CA ASP A 191 -11.43 -8.44 17.79
C ASP A 191 -12.06 -7.16 18.37
N GLU A 192 -13.32 -6.83 18.01
CA GLU A 192 -14.06 -5.69 18.56
C GLU A 192 -14.31 -5.83 20.07
N ALA A 193 -14.70 -7.03 20.51
CA ALA A 193 -14.90 -7.32 21.93
C ALA A 193 -13.58 -7.21 22.70
N LEU A 194 -12.50 -7.75 22.17
CA LEU A 194 -11.17 -7.69 22.78
C LEU A 194 -10.67 -6.24 22.89
N ASN A 195 -10.82 -5.45 21.83
CA ASN A 195 -10.46 -4.03 21.83
C ASN A 195 -11.27 -3.22 22.84
N THR A 196 -12.59 -3.45 22.90
CA THR A 196 -13.46 -2.81 23.89
C THR A 196 -12.97 -3.09 25.31
N VAL A 197 -12.63 -4.35 25.60
CA VAL A 197 -12.11 -4.74 26.90
C VAL A 197 -10.80 -4.06 27.22
N HIS A 198 -9.86 -4.00 26.27
CA HIS A 198 -8.58 -3.35 26.49
C HIS A 198 -8.69 -1.83 26.70
N GLU A 199 -9.62 -1.17 26.02
CA GLU A 199 -9.77 0.30 26.06
C GLU A 199 -10.58 0.78 27.26
N THR A 200 -11.72 0.17 27.54
CA THR A 200 -12.69 0.73 28.50
C THR A 200 -12.57 0.16 29.89
N LYS A 201 -11.98 -1.04 30.02
CA LYS A 201 -12.06 -1.78 31.27
C LYS A 201 -10.96 -1.38 32.24
N PRO A 202 -11.28 -1.07 33.51
CA PRO A 202 -10.27 -0.94 34.56
C PRO A 202 -9.47 -2.23 34.70
N VAL A 203 -8.16 -2.11 34.95
CA VAL A 203 -7.33 -3.27 35.28
C VAL A 203 -7.48 -3.52 36.77
N TYR A 204 -7.76 -4.77 37.15
CA TYR A 204 -7.81 -5.19 38.55
C TYR A 204 -6.73 -6.24 38.84
N GLY A 205 -6.18 -6.18 40.04
CA GLY A 205 -5.42 -7.24 40.66
C GLY A 205 -6.20 -7.87 41.80
N TYR A 206 -5.83 -9.09 42.17
CA TYR A 206 -6.45 -9.84 43.26
C TYR A 206 -5.45 -9.94 44.41
N ARG A 207 -5.87 -9.52 45.60
CA ARG A 207 -5.05 -9.57 46.81
C ARG A 207 -5.74 -10.43 47.85
N TYR A 208 -5.02 -11.36 48.46
CA TYR A 208 -5.56 -12.10 49.59
C TYR A 208 -5.75 -11.17 50.78
N ASN A 209 -6.96 -11.13 51.33
CA ASN A 209 -7.29 -10.38 52.53
C ASN A 209 -7.34 -11.34 53.72
N GLU A 210 -6.39 -11.18 54.64
CA GLU A 210 -6.27 -12.06 55.82
C GLU A 210 -7.49 -12.01 56.74
N PHE A 211 -8.18 -10.87 56.82
CA PHE A 211 -9.36 -10.71 57.68
C PHE A 211 -10.60 -11.38 57.10
N LEU A 212 -10.75 -11.33 55.77
CA LEU A 212 -11.89 -11.93 55.07
C LEU A 212 -11.64 -13.39 54.69
N HIS A 213 -10.39 -13.85 54.79
CA HIS A 213 -9.93 -15.13 54.25
C HIS A 213 -10.31 -15.36 52.78
N ASP A 214 -10.40 -14.27 52.00
CA ASP A 214 -10.78 -14.29 50.58
C ASP A 214 -9.93 -13.28 49.77
N GLU A 215 -9.89 -13.48 48.46
CA GLU A 215 -9.29 -12.56 47.51
C GLU A 215 -10.22 -11.36 47.24
N VAL A 216 -9.71 -10.16 47.51
CA VAL A 216 -10.37 -8.89 47.16
C VAL A 216 -9.81 -8.33 45.86
N THR A 217 -10.66 -7.65 45.11
CA THR A 217 -10.27 -6.93 43.89
C THR A 217 -9.66 -5.57 44.25
N VAL A 218 -8.54 -5.25 43.62
CA VAL A 218 -7.74 -4.06 43.87
C VAL A 218 -7.46 -3.39 42.51
N PRO A 219 -7.79 -2.11 42.31
CA PRO A 219 -7.53 -1.46 41.02
C PRO A 219 -6.02 -1.34 40.77
N VAL A 220 -5.63 -1.54 39.50
CA VAL A 220 -4.27 -1.34 39.00
C VAL A 220 -4.34 -0.26 37.93
N ILE A 221 -3.79 0.91 38.22
CA ILE A 221 -3.90 2.09 37.37
C ILE A 221 -2.52 2.43 36.84
N PHE A 222 -2.35 2.33 35.53
CA PHE A 222 -1.17 2.87 34.85
C PHE A 222 -1.58 4.17 34.17
N ASN A 223 -0.90 5.27 34.48
CA ASN A 223 -1.21 6.57 33.91
C ASN A 223 0.03 7.49 33.86
N MET A 224 -0.11 8.59 33.13
CA MET A 224 0.85 9.67 33.10
C MET A 224 0.57 10.65 34.23
N TYR A 225 1.61 11.20 34.86
CA TYR A 225 1.43 12.29 35.82
C TYR A 225 0.80 13.52 35.14
N SER A 226 -0.04 14.27 35.87
CA SER A 226 -0.74 15.46 35.35
C SER A 226 0.21 16.57 34.88
N ASN A 227 1.41 16.64 35.46
CA ASN A 227 2.47 17.55 35.07
C ASN A 227 3.24 17.07 33.81
N ASN A 228 2.85 15.95 33.21
CA ASN A 228 3.49 15.32 32.05
C ASN A 228 4.97 14.90 32.25
N THR A 229 5.48 14.85 33.49
CA THR A 229 6.92 14.60 33.74
C THR A 229 7.30 13.12 33.77
N GLY A 230 6.35 12.21 33.64
CA GLY A 230 6.60 10.77 33.66
C GLY A 230 5.34 9.96 33.84
N PHE A 231 5.52 8.68 34.12
CA PHE A 231 4.44 7.71 34.31
C PHE A 231 4.45 7.16 35.73
N TYR A 232 3.32 6.59 36.13
CA TYR A 232 3.22 5.87 37.38
C TYR A 232 2.35 4.62 37.23
N LEU A 233 2.64 3.64 38.06
CA LEU A 233 1.77 2.51 38.32
C LEU A 233 1.24 2.62 39.75
N GLN A 234 -0.07 2.62 39.87
CA GLN A 234 -0.78 2.61 41.14
C GLN A 234 -1.44 1.26 41.35
N VAL A 235 -1.29 0.69 42.54
CA VAL A 235 -1.97 -0.52 42.98
C VAL A 235 -2.78 -0.17 44.23
N GLY A 236 -4.10 -0.24 44.14
CA GLY A 236 -5.03 0.19 45.19
C GLY A 236 -5.72 1.51 44.88
N ASP A 237 -6.62 1.91 45.76
CA ASP A 237 -7.42 3.14 45.66
C ASP A 237 -7.22 4.04 46.90
N GLY A 238 -7.33 5.35 46.69
CA GLY A 238 -7.21 6.38 47.72
C GLY A 238 -5.94 6.24 48.57
N ASP A 239 -6.13 6.37 49.89
CA ASP A 239 -5.06 6.34 50.90
C ASP A 239 -4.40 4.96 51.06
N PHE A 240 -5.06 3.90 50.54
CA PHE A 240 -4.60 2.51 50.56
C PHE A 240 -3.97 2.10 49.22
N SER A 241 -3.38 3.06 48.50
CA SER A 241 -2.70 2.80 47.25
C SER A 241 -1.18 2.88 47.39
N THR A 242 -0.49 1.97 46.70
CA THR A 242 0.94 2.09 46.43
C THR A 242 1.12 2.68 45.05
N ILE A 243 1.85 3.79 44.95
CA ILE A 243 2.15 4.44 43.67
C ILE A 243 3.66 4.38 43.42
N SER A 244 4.03 3.68 42.36
CA SER A 244 5.39 3.50 41.88
C SER A 244 5.65 4.44 40.70
N PRO A 245 6.56 5.43 40.82
CA PRO A 245 6.98 6.22 39.67
C PRO A 245 7.74 5.34 38.67
N LEU A 246 7.56 5.63 37.38
CA LEU A 246 8.18 4.91 36.28
C LEU A 246 8.99 5.85 35.39
N GLU A 247 10.24 5.48 35.17
CA GLU A 247 11.09 6.08 34.14
C GLU A 247 10.68 5.55 32.76
N ILE A 248 10.94 6.33 31.70
CA ILE A 248 10.61 5.94 30.32
C ILE A 248 11.18 4.56 29.97
N LYS A 249 12.46 4.32 30.28
CA LYS A 249 13.11 3.04 30.00
C LYS A 249 12.40 1.86 30.70
N THR A 250 11.88 2.08 31.90
CA THR A 250 11.14 1.07 32.64
C THR A 250 9.81 0.70 31.97
N ILE A 251 9.22 1.58 31.17
CA ILE A 251 7.96 1.31 30.46
C ILE A 251 8.17 0.25 29.37
N GLU A 252 9.20 0.41 28.55
CA GLU A 252 9.58 -0.56 27.51
C GLU A 252 9.90 -1.92 28.13
N ASP A 253 10.73 -1.94 29.17
CA ASP A 253 11.11 -3.18 29.84
C ASP A 253 9.91 -3.86 30.54
N LEU A 254 9.01 -3.07 31.15
CA LEU A 254 7.79 -3.58 31.77
C LEU A 254 6.83 -4.16 30.73
N ALA A 255 6.66 -3.50 29.58
CA ALA A 255 5.87 -4.01 28.46
C ALA A 255 6.43 -5.35 27.96
N ALA A 256 7.75 -5.43 27.78
CA ALA A 256 8.43 -6.67 27.39
C ALA A 256 8.23 -7.78 28.44
N GLY A 257 8.26 -7.45 29.73
CA GLY A 257 7.97 -8.40 30.80
C GLY A 257 6.53 -8.95 30.78
N LEU A 258 5.54 -8.07 30.60
CA LEU A 258 4.14 -8.49 30.49
C LEU A 258 3.92 -9.36 29.25
N GLN A 259 4.52 -8.99 28.11
CA GLN A 259 4.48 -9.78 26.88
C GLN A 259 5.09 -11.19 27.09
N LYS A 260 6.24 -11.27 27.76
CA LYS A 260 6.88 -12.54 28.11
C LYS A 260 6.01 -13.42 29.01
N SER A 261 5.23 -12.81 29.92
CA SER A 261 4.27 -13.56 30.76
C SER A 261 3.15 -14.20 29.92
N ILE A 262 2.65 -13.49 28.91
CA ILE A 262 1.65 -14.02 27.96
C ILE A 262 2.24 -15.19 27.16
N GLU A 263 3.48 -15.06 26.66
CA GLU A 263 4.15 -16.12 25.91
C GLU A 263 4.39 -17.38 26.77
N TRP A 264 4.86 -17.20 28.00
CA TRP A 264 5.06 -18.31 28.94
C TRP A 264 3.75 -19.02 29.28
N THR A 265 2.63 -18.31 29.34
CA THR A 265 1.31 -18.91 29.52
C THR A 265 0.99 -19.88 28.39
N GLY A 266 1.15 -19.46 27.14
CA GLY A 266 0.94 -20.33 25.98
C GLY A 266 1.85 -21.56 26.00
N GLN A 267 3.11 -21.40 26.40
CA GLN A 267 4.05 -22.51 26.54
C GLN A 267 3.64 -23.50 27.63
N CYS A 268 3.27 -23.00 28.82
CA CYS A 268 2.92 -23.84 29.95
C CYS A 268 1.62 -24.61 29.72
N ILE A 269 0.62 -23.99 29.09
CA ILE A 269 -0.63 -24.66 28.70
C ILE A 269 -0.33 -25.78 27.69
N LYS A 270 0.46 -25.47 26.64
CA LYS A 270 0.78 -26.44 25.58
C LYS A 270 1.58 -27.63 26.11
N GLN A 271 2.53 -27.38 27.01
CA GLN A 271 3.46 -28.38 27.53
C GLN A 271 3.03 -28.96 28.88
N LYS A 272 1.89 -28.52 29.41
CA LYS A 272 1.35 -28.94 30.71
C LYS A 272 2.32 -28.73 31.88
N LEU A 273 2.94 -27.55 31.95
CA LEU A 273 4.03 -27.26 32.90
C LEU A 273 3.56 -26.53 34.16
N ASN A 274 4.13 -26.91 35.30
CA ASN A 274 4.14 -26.10 36.52
C ASN A 274 5.44 -25.31 36.60
N THR A 275 5.36 -24.00 36.78
CA THR A 275 6.57 -23.17 36.87
C THR A 275 6.32 -21.89 37.65
N ARG A 276 7.38 -21.38 38.29
CA ARG A 276 7.43 -20.05 38.88
C ARG A 276 8.70 -19.39 38.37
N LYS A 277 8.56 -18.22 37.75
CA LYS A 277 9.69 -17.53 37.11
C LYS A 277 9.60 -16.04 37.34
N GLU A 278 10.69 -15.46 37.81
CA GLU A 278 10.86 -14.01 37.77
C GLU A 278 10.88 -13.55 36.31
N VAL A 279 9.96 -12.64 35.99
CA VAL A 279 9.81 -12.08 34.65
C VAL A 279 10.77 -10.89 34.50
N GLY A 280 10.82 -10.04 35.53
CA GLY A 280 11.69 -8.88 35.60
C GLY A 280 11.51 -8.10 36.91
N ASN A 281 12.51 -7.29 37.24
CA ASN A 281 12.54 -6.42 38.40
C ASN A 281 13.21 -5.09 38.01
N TRP A 282 12.44 -4.01 38.17
CA TRP A 282 12.81 -2.65 37.76
C TRP A 282 12.81 -1.70 38.95
N GLY A 283 13.26 -2.19 40.11
CA GLY A 283 13.39 -1.42 41.34
C GLY A 283 12.06 -1.32 42.09
N SER A 284 11.21 -0.38 41.67
CA SER A 284 9.90 -0.15 42.29
C SER A 284 8.84 -1.15 41.85
N ILE A 285 9.08 -1.89 40.77
CA ILE A 285 8.13 -2.87 40.23
C ILE A 285 8.84 -4.18 39.94
N SER A 286 8.22 -5.31 40.29
CA SER A 286 8.65 -6.62 39.82
C SER A 286 7.46 -7.48 39.39
N LEU A 287 7.71 -8.36 38.43
CA LEU A 287 6.74 -9.33 37.93
C LEU A 287 7.26 -10.75 38.15
N GLU A 288 6.40 -11.62 38.67
CA GLU A 288 6.66 -13.06 38.78
C GLU A 288 5.52 -13.82 38.10
N PHE A 289 5.86 -14.63 37.11
CA PHE A 289 4.93 -15.51 36.42
C PHE A 289 4.79 -16.83 37.19
N VAL A 290 3.54 -17.29 37.33
CA VAL A 290 3.22 -18.56 37.97
C VAL A 290 2.29 -19.36 37.07
N SER A 291 2.63 -20.65 36.91
CA SER A 291 1.84 -21.67 36.25
C SER A 291 1.67 -22.85 37.20
N GLU A 292 0.44 -23.22 37.47
CA GLU A 292 0.03 -24.29 38.39
C GLU A 292 -0.93 -25.25 37.69
N GLU A 293 -1.18 -26.40 38.32
CA GLU A 293 -2.11 -27.43 37.83
C GLU A 293 -1.86 -27.86 36.39
N ASN A 294 -0.59 -28.10 36.05
CA ASN A 294 -0.12 -28.46 34.73
C ASN A 294 -0.51 -27.43 33.67
N GLY A 295 -0.36 -26.14 33.98
CA GLY A 295 -0.68 -25.04 33.08
C GLY A 295 -2.15 -24.64 33.03
N GLN A 296 -3.01 -25.27 33.83
CA GLN A 296 -4.43 -24.89 33.89
C GLN A 296 -4.64 -23.53 34.54
N HIS A 297 -3.80 -23.18 35.51
CA HIS A 297 -3.83 -21.89 36.20
C HIS A 297 -2.56 -21.10 35.93
N CYS A 298 -2.68 -20.01 35.16
CA CYS A 298 -1.57 -19.13 34.84
C CYS A 298 -1.91 -17.69 35.25
N TYR A 299 -1.02 -17.07 36.01
CA TYR A 299 -1.18 -15.69 36.48
C TYR A 299 0.17 -15.02 36.70
N THR A 300 0.17 -13.71 36.83
CA THR A 300 1.37 -12.92 37.10
C THR A 300 1.21 -12.15 38.40
N TRP A 301 2.08 -12.38 39.37
CA TRP A 301 2.22 -11.51 40.52
C TRP A 301 2.86 -10.19 40.10
N LEU A 302 2.14 -9.10 40.33
CA LEU A 302 2.65 -7.74 40.24
C LEU A 302 2.93 -7.23 41.64
N LYS A 303 4.19 -6.89 41.87
CA LYS A 303 4.64 -6.25 43.10
C LYS A 303 5.06 -4.82 42.80
N ALA A 304 4.46 -3.88 43.50
CA ALA A 304 4.72 -2.44 43.41
C ALA A 304 5.22 -1.92 44.76
N LYS A 305 6.25 -1.07 44.72
CA LYS A 305 6.84 -0.36 45.85
C LYS A 305 6.80 1.13 45.56
N GLY A 306 6.39 1.92 46.54
CA GLY A 306 6.29 3.37 46.40
C GLY A 306 6.89 4.08 47.62
N PRO A 307 7.24 5.37 47.49
CA PRO A 307 7.70 6.14 48.63
C PRO A 307 6.60 6.22 49.70
N PHE A 308 6.94 5.84 50.94
CA PHE A 308 6.09 6.05 52.11
C PHE A 308 6.03 7.54 52.45
N GLY A 309 4.85 8.08 52.72
CA GLY A 309 4.65 9.51 52.93
C GLY A 309 3.43 9.82 53.79
N ARG A 310 3.26 11.09 54.20
CA ARG A 310 2.20 11.53 55.12
C ARG A 310 0.78 11.15 54.67
N ASP A 311 0.57 10.99 53.37
CA ASP A 311 -0.73 10.74 52.76
C ASP A 311 -0.84 9.32 52.16
N ARG A 312 0.10 8.41 52.44
CA ARG A 312 0.09 7.04 51.90
C ARG A 312 0.42 6.01 52.95
N LEU A 313 -0.50 5.07 53.16
CA LEU A 313 -0.41 4.09 54.23
C LEU A 313 0.28 2.78 53.80
N ILE A 314 0.51 2.56 52.50
CA ILE A 314 1.03 1.30 51.97
C ILE A 314 2.28 1.51 51.11
N GLU A 315 3.44 1.16 51.66
CA GLU A 315 4.74 1.21 50.97
C GLU A 315 4.84 0.17 49.85
N GLU A 316 4.27 -1.02 50.07
CA GLU A 316 4.39 -2.16 49.17
C GLU A 316 3.04 -2.85 48.98
N SER A 317 2.69 -3.09 47.72
CA SER A 317 1.49 -3.84 47.33
C SER A 317 1.86 -4.98 46.40
N THR A 318 1.31 -6.16 46.67
CA THR A 318 1.43 -7.34 45.80
C THR A 318 0.03 -7.78 45.41
N VAL A 319 -0.21 -7.90 44.10
CA VAL A 319 -1.49 -8.32 43.52
C VAL A 319 -1.28 -9.38 42.45
N LYS A 320 -2.19 -10.34 42.39
CA LYS A 320 -2.27 -11.35 41.34
C LYS A 320 -3.00 -10.77 40.15
N LEU A 321 -2.39 -10.78 38.98
CA LEU A 321 -3.01 -10.40 37.71
C LEU A 321 -3.44 -11.66 36.96
N THR A 322 -4.71 -11.74 36.59
CA THR A 322 -5.17 -12.72 35.61
C THR A 322 -4.59 -12.39 34.23
N MET A 323 -4.62 -13.35 33.32
CA MET A 323 -4.11 -13.12 31.96
C MET A 323 -4.83 -11.97 31.25
N LEU A 324 -6.14 -11.82 31.47
CA LEU A 324 -6.90 -10.70 30.94
C LEU A 324 -6.38 -9.35 31.47
N ASN A 325 -6.07 -9.28 32.76
CA ASN A 325 -5.57 -8.06 33.39
C ASN A 325 -4.12 -7.76 32.98
N VAL A 326 -3.29 -8.79 32.74
CA VAL A 326 -1.95 -8.64 32.13
C VAL A 326 -2.07 -8.04 30.72
N GLN A 327 -2.98 -8.55 29.88
CA GLN A 327 -3.21 -8.03 28.52
C GLN A 327 -3.71 -6.58 28.55
N CYS A 328 -4.71 -6.27 29.37
CA CYS A 328 -5.23 -4.91 29.49
C CYS A 328 -4.14 -3.93 29.96
N LEU A 329 -3.30 -4.34 30.93
CA LEU A 329 -2.20 -3.53 31.41
C LEU A 329 -1.14 -3.31 30.32
N LEU A 330 -0.78 -4.36 29.58
CA LEU A 330 0.15 -4.28 28.46
C LEU A 330 -0.36 -3.30 27.40
N THR A 331 -1.63 -3.39 26.99
CA THR A 331 -2.19 -2.46 25.98
C THR A 331 -2.08 -1.01 26.42
N ARG A 332 -2.37 -0.71 27.69
CA ARG A 332 -2.26 0.65 28.24
C ARG A 332 -0.82 1.15 28.23
N ILE A 333 0.13 0.30 28.60
CA ILE A 333 1.56 0.61 28.60
C ILE A 333 2.05 0.84 27.15
N SER A 334 1.68 -0.02 26.20
CA SER A 334 2.04 0.15 24.79
C SER A 334 1.43 1.40 24.15
N HIS A 335 0.24 1.84 24.59
CA HIS A 335 -0.33 3.11 24.15
C HIS A 335 0.47 4.31 24.69
N ALA A 336 0.92 4.26 25.94
CA ALA A 336 1.80 5.28 26.50
C ALA A 336 3.15 5.34 25.79
N ASP A 337 3.72 4.19 25.44
CA ASP A 337 4.98 4.10 24.71
C ASP A 337 4.93 4.87 23.37
N LYS A 338 3.86 4.68 22.59
CA LYS A 338 3.62 5.46 21.36
C LYS A 338 3.53 6.97 21.61
N ILE A 339 2.98 7.40 22.75
CA ILE A 339 2.93 8.82 23.14
C ILE A 339 4.34 9.34 23.43
N VAL A 340 5.17 8.53 24.12
CA VAL A 340 6.56 8.87 24.42
C VAL A 340 7.39 8.99 23.13
N GLU A 341 7.31 8.02 22.22
CA GLU A 341 8.01 8.07 20.94
C GLU A 341 7.68 9.34 20.15
N LYS A 342 6.40 9.72 20.11
CA LYS A 342 5.96 10.94 19.43
C LYS A 342 6.56 12.20 20.07
N ARG A 343 6.67 12.26 21.40
CA ARG A 343 7.29 13.40 22.10
C ARG A 343 8.78 13.50 21.83
N ILE A 344 9.51 12.40 21.92
CA ILE A 344 10.95 12.35 21.66
C ILE A 344 11.27 12.85 20.25
N ARG A 345 10.45 12.48 19.25
CA ARG A 345 10.61 12.99 17.88
C ARG A 345 10.43 14.50 17.79
N VAL A 346 9.37 15.04 18.38
CA VAL A 346 9.07 16.48 18.36
C VAL A 346 10.16 17.31 19.07
N GLU A 347 10.66 16.84 20.21
CA GLU A 347 11.74 17.50 20.94
C GLU A 347 13.08 17.43 20.19
N GLY A 348 13.40 16.27 19.60
CA GLY A 348 14.59 16.08 18.78
C GLY A 348 14.60 16.98 17.53
N ASP A 349 13.45 17.18 16.88
CA ASP A 349 13.32 18.09 15.74
C ASP A 349 13.40 19.56 16.18
N SER A 350 12.87 19.90 17.35
CA SER A 350 12.96 21.25 17.93
C SER A 350 14.39 21.64 18.32
N GLN A 351 15.21 20.67 18.75
CA GLN A 351 16.63 20.89 19.04
C GLN A 351 17.48 21.05 17.78
N LYS A 352 17.09 20.46 16.64
CA LYS A 352 17.79 20.64 15.36
C LYS A 352 17.50 21.98 14.68
N LEU A 353 16.43 22.66 15.10
CA LEU A 353 16.02 23.97 14.58
C LEU A 353 16.59 25.16 15.37
N LYS A 354 17.30 24.90 16.48
CA LYS A 354 18.05 25.88 17.27
C LYS A 354 19.53 25.76 16.95
#